data_AF-A0A7S1N2Q6-F1
#
_entry.id   AF-A0A7S1N2Q6-F1
#
_cell.length_a   1.000
_cell.length_b   1.000
_cell.length_c   1.000
_cell.angle_alpha   90.00
_cell.angle_beta   90.00
_cell.angle_gamma   90.00
#
_symmetry.space_group_name_H-M   'P 1'
#
loop_
_entity.id
_entity.type
_entity.pdbx_description
1 polymer ?
#
loop_
_entity_poly.entity_id
_entity_poly.type
_entity_poly.pdbx_seq_one_letter_code
_entity_poly.pdbx_strand_id
1 'polypeptide(L)'
;SKLGFTAQLIRRHGIPRSQLTVAGVMTRKVMPALEHPSNDVRQAAIQVAAEAHARQPTAIEDYFPSLKPAIQQGIKEASATAATTPAPPRPRQVESTPKRPAVASGSGVGHAETDQLDEPTQMNPEECQFCFRTFPGYDEEQMEVHWATDCLLLVECICNQVVEIAQLHEHMLEDCDDRDKIRTCEHCAFPVPEAQYTQHLQDSCAPPPVAGQQRCPLCHKNVPEGDEAWGEHFLQPPGCVRNPRRQ
;
A
#
# COMPACT_ATOMS: atom_id res chain seq x y z
N SER A 1 -1.05 11.92 -0.35
CA SER A 1 -0.76 11.81 1.09
C SER A 1 -1.40 10.54 1.65
N LYS A 2 -0.85 9.94 2.71
CA LYS A 2 -1.39 8.70 3.33
C LYS A 2 -2.89 8.85 3.69
N LEU A 3 -3.33 10.02 4.13
CA LEU A 3 -4.74 10.34 4.42
C LEU A 3 -5.64 10.40 3.17
N GLY A 4 -5.15 10.96 2.06
CA GLY A 4 -5.91 11.02 0.81
C GLY A 4 -6.23 9.63 0.25
N PHE A 5 -5.29 8.68 0.42
CA PHE A 5 -5.50 7.28 0.06
C PHE A 5 -6.54 6.61 0.98
N THR A 6 -6.48 6.86 2.30
CA THR A 6 -7.50 6.38 3.25
C THR A 6 -8.91 6.87 2.90
N ALA A 7 -9.07 8.13 2.48
CA ALA A 7 -10.36 8.67 2.07
C ALA A 7 -10.93 7.95 0.85
N GLN A 8 -10.11 7.67 -0.16
CA GLN A 8 -10.52 6.94 -1.36
C GLN A 8 -10.90 5.48 -1.05
N LEU A 9 -10.17 4.82 -0.15
CA LEU A 9 -10.44 3.44 0.24
C LEU A 9 -11.79 3.31 0.96
N ILE A 10 -12.03 4.19 1.95
CA ILE A 10 -13.33 4.30 2.62
C ILE A 10 -14.39 4.63 1.59
N ARG A 11 -14.11 5.53 0.64
CA ARG A 11 -15.02 5.94 -0.41
C ARG A 11 -15.53 4.78 -1.28
N ARG A 12 -14.67 3.83 -1.59
CA ARG A 12 -15.00 2.79 -2.56
C ARG A 12 -15.44 1.48 -1.92
N HIS A 13 -14.94 1.17 -0.72
CA HIS A 13 -15.13 -0.14 -0.08
C HIS A 13 -15.83 -0.07 1.29
N GLY A 14 -16.01 1.13 1.85
CA GLY A 14 -16.55 1.32 3.18
C GLY A 14 -15.62 0.87 4.30
N ILE A 15 -16.19 0.67 5.48
CA ILE A 15 -15.45 0.37 6.72
C ILE A 15 -15.85 -1.04 7.18
N PRO A 16 -15.08 -2.09 6.82
CA PRO A 16 -15.40 -3.46 7.20
C PRO A 16 -15.20 -3.69 8.71
N ARG A 17 -16.14 -4.40 9.33
CA ARG A 17 -16.23 -4.61 10.79
C ARG A 17 -15.04 -5.36 11.43
N SER A 18 -14.09 -5.91 10.67
CA SER A 18 -13.03 -6.78 11.18
C SER A 18 -11.62 -6.18 11.25
N GLN A 19 -11.23 -5.22 10.39
CA GLN A 19 -9.83 -4.77 10.29
C GLN A 19 -9.61 -3.26 10.00
N LEU A 20 -10.66 -2.49 9.70
CA LEU A 20 -10.62 -1.03 9.64
C LEU A 20 -11.89 -0.57 10.34
N THR A 21 -11.81 -0.14 11.59
CA THR A 21 -12.99 0.29 12.36
C THR A 21 -13.15 1.80 12.28
N VAL A 22 -14.40 2.30 12.34
CA VAL A 22 -14.66 3.75 12.47
C VAL A 22 -13.88 4.32 13.65
N ALA A 23 -13.87 3.60 14.77
CA ALA A 23 -13.11 3.99 15.94
C ALA A 23 -11.61 4.11 15.67
N GLY A 24 -10.99 3.13 15.01
CA GLY A 24 -9.57 3.17 14.65
C GLY A 24 -9.23 4.30 13.68
N VAL A 25 -10.05 4.51 12.65
CA VAL A 25 -9.87 5.61 11.68
C VAL A 25 -9.99 6.97 12.37
N MET A 26 -11.04 7.19 13.17
CA MET A 26 -11.28 8.45 13.84
C MET A 26 -10.22 8.77 14.88
N THR A 27 -9.90 7.81 15.76
CA THR A 27 -9.00 8.03 16.89
C THR A 27 -7.53 8.11 16.49
N ARG A 28 -7.07 7.28 15.54
CA ARG A 28 -5.64 7.13 15.24
C ARG A 28 -5.17 7.91 14.02
N LYS A 29 -6.07 8.24 13.09
CA LYS A 29 -5.70 8.90 11.82
C LYS A 29 -6.35 10.28 11.68
N VAL A 30 -7.65 10.42 11.97
CA VAL A 30 -8.37 11.69 11.78
C VAL A 30 -8.09 12.70 12.89
N MET A 31 -8.27 12.33 14.16
CA MET A 31 -8.12 13.30 15.27
C MET A 31 -6.72 13.94 15.34
N PRO A 32 -5.60 13.19 15.25
CA PRO A 32 -4.27 13.80 15.21
C PRO A 32 -4.06 14.69 13.97
N ALA A 33 -4.58 14.28 12.82
CA ALA A 33 -4.42 15.02 11.58
C ALA A 33 -5.25 16.32 11.52
N LEU A 34 -6.34 16.42 12.29
CA LEU A 34 -7.14 17.65 12.42
C LEU A 34 -6.40 18.75 13.18
N GLU A 35 -5.43 18.40 14.02
CA GLU A 35 -4.62 19.33 14.79
C GLU A 35 -3.29 19.70 14.10
N HIS A 36 -3.01 19.06 12.96
CA HIS A 36 -1.75 19.25 12.23
C HIS A 36 -1.58 20.69 11.68
N PRO A 37 -0.36 21.26 11.69
CA PRO A 37 -0.12 22.64 11.22
C PRO A 37 -0.42 22.84 9.73
N SER A 38 -0.17 21.82 8.89
CA SER A 38 -0.50 21.86 7.46
C SER A 38 -2.02 21.87 7.22
N ASN A 39 -2.49 22.88 6.47
CA ASN A 39 -3.89 22.97 6.06
C ASN A 39 -4.32 21.75 5.23
N ASP A 40 -3.48 21.29 4.31
CA ASP A 40 -3.77 20.17 3.42
C ASP A 40 -3.99 18.87 4.18
N VAL A 41 -3.23 18.65 5.26
CA VAL A 41 -3.36 17.48 6.14
C VAL A 41 -4.69 17.52 6.89
N ARG A 42 -5.08 18.69 7.41
CA ARG A 42 -6.38 18.88 8.07
C ARG A 42 -7.56 18.69 7.11
N GLN A 43 -7.44 19.21 5.88
CA GLN A 43 -8.48 19.03 4.85
C GLN A 43 -8.60 17.56 4.44
N ALA A 44 -7.49 16.85 4.28
CA ALA A 44 -7.51 15.42 4.01
C ALA A 44 -8.18 14.63 5.15
N ALA A 45 -7.95 15.00 6.42
CA ALA A 45 -8.60 14.39 7.57
C ALA A 45 -10.12 14.60 7.59
N ILE A 46 -10.58 15.82 7.26
CA ILE A 46 -12.02 16.12 7.11
C ILE A 46 -12.62 15.25 6.00
N GLN A 47 -11.91 15.06 4.90
CA GLN A 47 -12.38 14.25 3.78
C GLN A 47 -12.46 12.75 4.13
N VAL A 48 -11.48 12.22 4.88
CA VAL A 48 -11.54 10.85 5.44
C VAL A 48 -12.76 10.68 6.34
N ALA A 49 -13.00 11.63 7.25
CA ALA A 49 -14.14 11.59 8.17
C ALA A 49 -15.49 11.74 7.47
N ALA A 50 -15.56 12.58 6.43
CA ALA A 50 -16.75 12.75 5.61
C ALA A 50 -17.12 11.48 4.84
N GLU A 51 -16.12 10.76 4.33
CA GLU A 51 -16.35 9.48 3.68
C GLU A 51 -16.74 8.39 4.67
N ALA A 52 -16.19 8.39 5.88
CA ALA A 52 -16.66 7.51 6.93
C ALA A 52 -18.11 7.83 7.33
N HIS A 53 -18.44 9.12 7.47
CA HIS A 53 -19.76 9.62 7.87
C HIS A 53 -20.84 9.30 6.82
N ALA A 54 -20.52 9.40 5.53
CA ALA A 54 -21.45 9.06 4.45
C ALA A 54 -21.87 7.57 4.46
N ARG A 55 -21.12 6.70 5.14
CA ARG A 55 -21.37 5.24 5.18
C ARG A 55 -21.85 4.75 6.54
N GLN A 56 -21.34 5.35 7.62
CA GLN A 56 -21.69 5.02 8.99
C GLN A 56 -21.90 6.32 9.79
N PRO A 57 -23.02 7.04 9.57
CA PRO A 57 -23.25 8.36 10.16
C PRO A 57 -23.23 8.32 11.68
N THR A 58 -23.97 7.38 12.27
CA THR A 58 -24.11 7.23 13.72
C THR A 58 -22.78 6.99 14.42
N ALA A 59 -21.91 6.16 13.84
CA ALA A 59 -20.61 5.84 14.42
C ALA A 59 -19.61 7.02 14.37
N ILE A 60 -19.81 7.98 13.47
CA ILE A 60 -18.97 9.18 13.36
C ILE A 60 -19.55 10.33 14.20
N GLU A 61 -20.87 10.44 14.29
CA GLU A 61 -21.55 11.44 15.13
C GLU A 61 -21.21 11.29 16.63
N ASP A 62 -20.88 10.08 17.10
CA ASP A 62 -20.37 9.82 18.45
C ASP A 62 -19.10 10.64 18.78
N TYR A 63 -18.34 11.07 17.76
CA TYR A 63 -17.13 11.88 17.91
C TYR A 63 -17.39 13.38 17.76
N PHE A 64 -18.58 13.83 17.37
CA PHE A 64 -18.84 15.26 17.16
C PHE A 64 -18.72 16.11 18.43
N PRO A 65 -19.14 15.66 19.64
CA PRO A 65 -18.97 16.44 20.86
C PRO A 65 -17.52 16.85 21.17
N SER A 66 -16.52 16.09 20.70
CA SER A 66 -15.10 16.39 20.88
C SER A 66 -14.49 17.24 19.76
N LEU A 67 -15.24 17.52 18.69
CA LEU A 67 -14.77 18.30 17.53
C LEU A 67 -15.25 19.74 17.59
N LYS A 68 -14.44 20.68 17.08
CA LYS A 68 -14.84 22.09 16.93
C LYS A 68 -16.02 22.22 15.96
N PRO A 69 -16.95 23.18 16.17
CA PRO A 69 -18.13 23.35 15.31
C PRO A 69 -17.82 23.48 13.81
N ALA A 70 -16.73 24.16 13.46
CA ALA A 70 -16.28 24.31 12.07
C ALA A 70 -15.88 22.97 11.42
N ILE A 71 -15.29 22.04 12.19
CA ILE A 71 -14.90 20.71 11.70
C ILE A 71 -16.15 19.83 11.55
N GLN A 72 -17.07 19.88 12.51
CA GLN A 72 -18.34 19.15 12.41
C GLN A 72 -19.13 19.57 11.18
N GLN A 73 -19.20 20.88 10.91
CA GLN A 73 -19.84 21.43 9.73
C GLN A 73 -19.14 20.99 8.43
N GLY A 74 -17.80 21.07 8.39
CA GLY A 74 -17.03 20.60 7.23
C GLY A 74 -17.23 19.11 6.91
N ILE A 75 -17.30 18.26 7.94
CA ILE A 75 -17.59 16.82 7.76
C ILE A 75 -19.00 16.60 7.20
N LYS A 76 -20.01 17.30 7.75
CA LYS A 76 -21.40 17.18 7.29
C LYS A 76 -21.56 17.62 5.84
N GLU A 77 -21.03 18.79 5.48
CA GLU A 77 -21.09 19.35 4.13
C GLU A 77 -20.36 18.46 3.12
N ALA A 78 -19.13 18.04 3.43
CA ALA A 78 -18.37 17.13 2.59
C ALA A 78 -19.04 15.75 2.48
N SER A 79 -19.68 15.25 3.54
CA SER A 79 -20.37 13.95 3.50
C SER A 79 -21.62 13.97 2.59
N ALA A 80 -22.33 15.09 2.54
CA ALA A 80 -23.48 15.26 1.64
C ALA A 80 -23.02 15.22 0.16
N THR A 81 -21.88 15.85 -0.14
CA THR A 81 -21.26 15.77 -1.48
C THR A 81 -20.76 14.35 -1.79
N ALA A 82 -20.16 13.66 -0.82
CA ALA A 82 -19.69 12.29 -0.98
C ALA A 82 -20.83 11.29 -1.23
N ALA A 83 -21.98 11.47 -0.56
CA ALA A 83 -23.16 10.60 -0.70
C ALA A 83 -23.83 10.70 -2.08
N THR A 84 -23.73 11.85 -2.75
CA THR A 84 -24.35 12.08 -4.06
C THR A 84 -23.39 11.81 -5.23
N THR A 85 -22.09 11.71 -4.95
CA THR A 85 -21.10 11.52 -6.01
C THR A 85 -20.86 10.02 -6.25
N PRO A 86 -21.28 9.44 -7.39
CA PRO A 86 -20.96 8.05 -7.73
C PRO A 86 -19.44 7.85 -7.78
N ALA A 87 -18.97 6.65 -7.41
CA ALA A 87 -17.56 6.30 -7.44
C ALA A 87 -16.96 6.68 -8.80
N PRO A 88 -15.81 7.39 -8.85
CA PRO A 88 -15.33 7.98 -10.08
C PRO A 88 -15.07 6.89 -11.14
N PRO A 89 -15.57 7.06 -12.38
CA PRO A 89 -15.19 6.19 -13.48
C PRO A 89 -13.70 6.36 -13.78
N ARG A 90 -13.06 5.24 -14.16
CA ARG A 90 -11.63 5.12 -14.46
C ARG A 90 -11.14 6.30 -15.33
N PRO A 91 -10.15 7.10 -14.90
CA PRO A 91 -9.64 8.18 -15.74
C PRO A 91 -8.89 7.58 -16.94
N ARG A 92 -9.29 7.98 -18.15
CA ARG A 92 -8.54 7.74 -19.39
C ARG A 92 -7.30 8.63 -19.36
N GLN A 93 -6.13 8.02 -19.30
CA GLN A 93 -4.86 8.75 -19.36
C GLN A 93 -4.66 9.34 -20.76
N VAL A 94 -4.37 10.64 -20.76
CA VAL A 94 -3.89 11.38 -21.92
C VAL A 94 -2.39 11.13 -21.99
N GLU A 95 -1.96 10.55 -23.11
CA GLU A 95 -0.59 10.20 -23.42
C GLU A 95 0.32 11.44 -23.37
N SER A 96 1.35 11.40 -22.53
CA SER A 96 2.47 12.34 -22.63
C SER A 96 3.75 11.71 -22.09
N THR A 97 4.63 11.35 -23.01
CA THR A 97 6.07 11.11 -22.83
C THR A 97 6.82 12.17 -23.66
N PRO A 98 8.16 12.32 -23.56
CA PRO A 98 9.07 12.14 -22.43
C PRO A 98 10.07 13.33 -22.29
N LYS A 99 10.87 13.35 -21.20
CA LYS A 99 12.35 13.46 -21.24
C LYS A 99 12.96 13.45 -19.82
N ARG A 100 13.82 12.46 -19.57
CA ARG A 100 14.87 12.48 -18.53
C ARG A 100 15.92 13.54 -18.85
N PRO A 101 16.78 13.87 -17.89
CA PRO A 101 18.18 13.54 -18.12
C PRO A 101 18.77 12.63 -17.03
N ALA A 102 19.69 11.80 -17.47
CA ALA A 102 20.55 10.93 -16.68
C ALA A 102 21.67 11.72 -16.01
N VAL A 103 22.19 11.24 -14.87
CA VAL A 103 23.61 11.36 -14.51
C VAL A 103 24.05 10.20 -13.63
N ALA A 104 25.28 9.76 -13.89
CA ALA A 104 26.03 8.71 -13.23
C ALA A 104 26.92 9.25 -12.10
N SER A 105 27.43 8.33 -11.27
CA SER A 105 28.33 8.51 -10.11
C SER A 105 29.58 9.38 -10.33
N GLY A 106 30.02 10.04 -9.25
CA GLY A 106 31.38 10.56 -9.08
C GLY A 106 31.55 11.52 -7.89
N SER A 107 32.54 11.24 -7.02
CA SER A 107 32.87 11.87 -5.73
C SER A 107 33.17 13.38 -5.74
N GLY A 108 32.90 14.04 -4.59
CA GLY A 108 33.82 15.01 -3.98
C GLY A 108 33.34 16.45 -3.76
N VAL A 109 33.47 16.88 -2.49
CA VAL A 109 33.55 18.24 -1.92
C VAL A 109 32.25 19.05 -1.77
N GLY A 110 31.93 19.35 -0.50
CA GLY A 110 30.63 19.87 -0.07
C GLY A 110 30.44 21.38 -0.13
N HIS A 111 29.21 21.78 0.15
CA HIS A 111 28.80 23.04 0.77
C HIS A 111 27.56 22.76 1.62
N ALA A 112 27.52 23.40 2.77
CA ALA A 112 26.46 23.29 3.77
C ALA A 112 25.20 24.02 3.32
N GLU A 113 24.03 23.39 3.48
CA GLU A 113 22.77 24.10 3.63
C GLU A 113 21.76 23.22 4.40
N THR A 114 21.58 23.61 5.67
CA THR A 114 20.43 23.39 6.56
C THR A 114 19.79 22.00 6.61
N ASP A 115 20.29 21.22 7.55
CA ASP A 115 19.68 20.10 8.23
C ASP A 115 18.32 20.52 8.84
N GLN A 116 17.23 20.28 8.10
CA GLN A 116 15.91 20.13 8.70
C GLN A 116 15.76 18.66 9.01
N LEU A 117 16.14 18.29 10.23
CA LEU A 117 15.80 16.99 10.83
C LEU A 117 14.27 16.87 10.77
N ASP A 118 13.78 16.12 9.80
CA ASP A 118 12.45 15.52 9.84
C ASP A 118 12.44 14.67 11.12
N GLU A 119 11.75 15.15 12.15
CA GLU A 119 11.51 14.41 13.39
C GLU A 119 11.10 12.98 13.00
N PRO A 120 11.81 11.93 13.43
CA PRO A 120 11.47 10.58 13.04
C PRO A 120 10.05 10.34 13.51
N THR A 121 9.13 10.22 12.54
CA THR A 121 7.75 9.86 12.81
C THR A 121 7.85 8.55 13.59
N GLN A 122 7.63 8.57 14.92
CA GLN A 122 7.85 7.42 15.78
C GLN A 122 7.12 6.24 15.14
N MET A 123 7.89 5.29 14.61
CA MET A 123 7.35 4.10 13.97
C MET A 123 6.60 3.38 15.07
N ASN A 124 5.27 3.27 14.96
CA ASN A 124 4.50 2.54 15.94
C ASN A 124 4.81 1.04 15.73
N PRO A 125 5.57 0.38 16.62
CA PRO A 125 5.93 -1.03 16.46
C PRO A 125 4.71 -1.95 16.53
N GLU A 126 3.54 -1.43 16.90
CA GLU A 126 2.29 -2.17 16.88
C GLU A 126 1.59 -2.16 15.50
N GLU A 127 2.02 -1.40 14.49
CA GLU A 127 1.38 -1.39 13.16
C GLU A 127 2.38 -1.78 12.07
N CYS A 128 2.12 -2.89 11.37
CA CYS A 128 2.98 -3.30 10.26
C CYS A 128 2.84 -2.34 9.08
N GLN A 129 3.95 -1.75 8.63
CA GLN A 129 3.93 -0.80 7.52
C GLN A 129 3.54 -1.39 6.15
N PHE A 130 3.62 -2.72 5.99
CA PHE A 130 3.30 -3.40 4.74
C PHE A 130 1.84 -3.82 4.71
N CYS A 131 1.43 -4.69 5.66
CA CYS A 131 0.07 -5.23 5.68
C CYS A 131 -0.93 -4.40 6.47
N PHE A 132 -0.48 -3.34 7.15
CA PHE A 132 -1.27 -2.41 7.96
C PHE A 132 -2.09 -3.07 9.08
N ARG A 133 -1.75 -4.31 9.44
CA ARG A 133 -2.34 -4.98 10.61
C ARG A 133 -1.73 -4.40 11.87
N THR A 134 -2.57 -4.21 12.88
CA THR A 134 -2.14 -3.83 14.22
C THR A 134 -1.92 -5.07 15.07
N PHE A 135 -0.83 -5.09 15.83
CA PHE A 135 -0.43 -6.11 16.78
C PHE A 135 -0.24 -5.44 18.15
N PRO A 136 -1.30 -5.35 18.97
CA PRO A 136 -1.20 -4.72 20.29
C PRO A 136 -0.15 -5.41 21.14
N GLY A 137 0.75 -4.63 21.74
CA GLY A 137 1.86 -5.13 22.53
C GLY A 137 3.04 -5.68 21.73
N TYR A 138 3.05 -5.54 20.39
CA TYR A 138 4.25 -5.81 19.61
C TYR A 138 5.32 -4.73 19.86
N ASP A 139 6.52 -5.18 20.15
CA ASP A 139 7.73 -4.37 20.09
C ASP A 139 8.43 -4.50 18.72
N GLU A 140 9.58 -3.84 18.58
CA GLU A 140 10.35 -3.82 17.34
C GLU A 140 10.82 -5.24 16.93
N GLU A 141 11.27 -6.06 17.89
CA GLU A 141 11.72 -7.43 17.62
C GLU A 141 10.59 -8.32 17.11
N GLN A 142 9.40 -8.19 17.71
CA GLN A 142 8.21 -8.93 17.26
C GLN A 142 7.72 -8.46 15.88
N MET A 143 7.86 -7.18 15.57
CA MET A 143 7.56 -6.65 14.24
C MET A 143 8.57 -7.13 13.20
N GLU A 144 9.86 -7.25 13.53
CA GLU A 144 10.88 -7.85 12.67
C GLU A 144 10.57 -9.32 12.38
N VAL A 145 10.19 -10.12 13.39
CA VAL A 145 9.74 -11.50 13.20
C VAL A 145 8.53 -11.53 12.25
N HIS A 146 7.55 -10.65 12.45
CA HIS A 146 6.41 -10.55 11.56
C HIS A 146 6.83 -10.27 10.10
N TRP A 147 7.76 -9.33 9.86
CA TRP A 147 8.25 -9.06 8.51
C TRP A 147 8.96 -10.28 7.92
N ALA A 148 9.80 -10.93 8.73
CA ALA A 148 10.60 -12.07 8.33
C ALA A 148 9.76 -13.31 8.00
N THR A 149 8.67 -13.58 8.74
CA THR A 149 7.97 -14.88 8.65
C THR A 149 6.49 -14.79 8.33
N ASP A 150 5.78 -13.75 8.79
CA ASP A 150 4.31 -13.79 8.88
C ASP A 150 3.61 -12.83 7.92
N CYS A 151 4.27 -11.74 7.51
CA CYS A 151 3.65 -10.69 6.72
C CYS A 151 3.23 -11.24 5.36
N LEU A 152 1.92 -11.23 5.09
CA LEU A 152 1.35 -11.79 3.86
C LEU A 152 1.68 -10.99 2.58
N LEU A 153 2.24 -9.78 2.72
CA LEU A 153 2.70 -8.98 1.57
C LEU A 153 4.20 -9.14 1.29
N LEU A 154 4.92 -9.88 2.14
CA LEU A 154 6.35 -10.09 2.01
C LEU A 154 6.65 -11.56 1.67
N VAL A 155 7.78 -11.77 1.00
CA VAL A 155 8.30 -13.09 0.65
C VAL A 155 9.83 -13.07 0.68
N GLU A 156 10.42 -14.21 0.99
CA GLU A 156 11.85 -14.42 0.91
C GLU A 156 12.26 -14.74 -0.54
N CYS A 157 13.14 -13.94 -1.12
CA CYS A 157 13.73 -14.20 -2.43
C CYS A 157 14.76 -15.35 -2.35
N ILE A 158 15.20 -15.86 -3.49
CA ILE A 158 16.26 -16.88 -3.57
C ILE A 158 17.59 -16.41 -2.96
N CYS A 159 17.84 -15.09 -2.90
CA CYS A 159 19.00 -14.50 -2.22
C CYS A 159 18.81 -14.36 -0.70
N ASN A 160 17.68 -14.83 -0.16
CA ASN A 160 17.26 -14.74 1.25
C ASN A 160 16.86 -13.33 1.71
N GLN A 161 16.77 -12.35 0.80
CA GLN A 161 16.20 -11.04 1.15
C GLN A 161 14.68 -11.12 1.23
N VAL A 162 14.10 -10.55 2.28
CA VAL A 162 12.66 -10.36 2.41
C VAL A 162 12.25 -9.11 1.63
N VAL A 163 11.36 -9.28 0.65
CA VAL A 163 10.90 -8.21 -0.25
C VAL A 163 9.38 -8.21 -0.36
N GLU A 164 8.81 -7.09 -0.81
CA GLU A 164 7.39 -7.03 -1.17
C GLU A 164 7.11 -7.96 -2.36
N ILE A 165 6.06 -8.77 -2.25
CA ILE A 165 5.71 -9.74 -3.32
C ILE A 165 5.41 -9.01 -4.65
N ALA A 166 4.85 -7.80 -4.58
CA ALA A 166 4.58 -6.97 -5.75
C ALA A 166 5.86 -6.53 -6.49
N GLN A 167 6.98 -6.41 -5.78
CA GLN A 167 8.27 -5.97 -6.31
C GLN A 167 9.25 -7.12 -6.55
N LEU A 168 8.91 -8.36 -6.19
CA LEU A 168 9.81 -9.51 -6.34
C LEU A 168 10.33 -9.67 -7.78
N HIS A 169 9.51 -9.38 -8.79
CA HIS A 169 9.94 -9.42 -10.19
C HIS A 169 11.09 -8.42 -10.46
N GLU A 170 10.92 -7.17 -10.07
CA GLU A 170 11.91 -6.10 -10.27
C GLU A 170 13.18 -6.39 -9.49
N HIS A 171 13.04 -6.78 -8.21
CA HIS A 171 14.15 -7.22 -7.38
C HIS A 171 14.97 -8.31 -8.07
N MET A 172 14.34 -9.37 -8.59
CA MET A 172 15.03 -10.47 -9.28
C MET A 172 15.80 -10.04 -10.53
N LEU A 173 15.39 -8.97 -11.21
CA LEU A 173 16.06 -8.47 -12.42
C LEU A 173 17.15 -7.44 -12.11
N GLU A 174 16.95 -6.58 -11.11
CA GLU A 174 17.75 -5.38 -10.93
C GLU A 174 18.64 -5.45 -9.69
N ASP A 175 18.10 -5.95 -8.58
CA ASP A 175 18.69 -5.82 -7.24
C ASP A 175 19.18 -7.13 -6.61
N CYS A 176 18.79 -8.29 -7.15
CA CYS A 176 19.04 -9.59 -6.52
C CYS A 176 20.53 -9.97 -6.55
N ASP A 177 21.09 -10.28 -5.38
CA ASP A 177 22.47 -10.75 -5.23
C ASP A 177 22.74 -12.08 -5.97
N ASP A 178 21.71 -12.90 -6.14
CA ASP A 178 21.75 -14.21 -6.81
C ASP A 178 21.17 -14.14 -8.25
N ARG A 179 21.25 -12.97 -8.90
CA ARG A 179 20.73 -12.76 -10.27
C ARG A 179 21.36 -13.69 -11.31
N ASP A 180 22.59 -14.14 -11.09
CA ASP A 180 23.26 -15.12 -11.96
C ASP A 180 22.53 -16.48 -12.01
N LYS A 181 21.74 -16.81 -10.99
CA LYS A 181 20.91 -18.03 -10.90
C LYS A 181 19.49 -17.82 -11.44
N ILE A 182 19.21 -16.65 -12.03
CA ILE A 182 17.89 -16.26 -12.52
C ILE A 182 17.94 -16.12 -14.03
N ARG A 183 16.99 -16.76 -14.71
CA ARG A 183 16.81 -16.64 -16.15
C ARG A 183 15.49 -15.95 -16.47
N THR A 184 15.54 -14.95 -17.34
CA THR A 184 14.32 -14.37 -17.93
C THR A 184 13.71 -15.34 -18.94
N CYS A 185 12.44 -15.69 -18.76
CA CYS A 185 11.72 -16.55 -19.67
C CYS A 185 11.46 -15.83 -21.00
N GLU A 186 11.86 -16.46 -22.11
CA GLU A 186 11.72 -15.89 -23.46
C GLU A 186 10.26 -15.78 -23.94
N HIS A 187 9.33 -16.50 -23.30
CA HIS A 187 7.91 -16.51 -23.67
C HIS A 187 7.07 -15.49 -22.88
N CYS A 188 7.37 -15.32 -21.59
CA CYS A 188 6.56 -14.48 -20.68
C CYS A 188 7.32 -13.30 -20.09
N ALA A 189 8.61 -13.16 -20.38
CA ALA A 189 9.53 -12.15 -19.85
C ALA A 189 9.65 -12.16 -18.31
N PHE A 190 9.18 -13.20 -17.63
CA PHE A 190 9.26 -13.30 -16.18
C PHE A 190 10.64 -13.81 -15.75
N PRO A 191 11.25 -13.26 -14.69
CA PRO A 191 12.44 -13.84 -14.08
C PRO A 191 12.06 -15.14 -13.37
N VAL A 192 12.79 -16.21 -13.68
CA VAL A 192 12.56 -17.55 -13.13
C VAL A 192 13.88 -18.10 -12.62
N PRO A 193 13.96 -18.63 -11.40
CA PRO A 193 15.17 -19.32 -10.93
C PRO A 193 15.51 -20.47 -11.88
N GLU A 194 16.78 -20.61 -12.26
CA GLU A 194 17.21 -21.58 -13.26
C GLU A 194 16.76 -23.01 -12.93
N ALA A 195 16.83 -23.38 -11.65
CA ALA A 195 16.38 -24.67 -11.13
C ALA A 195 14.88 -24.96 -11.35
N GLN A 196 14.05 -23.92 -11.53
CA GLN A 196 12.60 -24.03 -11.72
C GLN A 196 12.17 -23.78 -13.18
N TYR A 197 13.10 -23.47 -14.08
CA TYR A 197 12.78 -23.04 -15.44
C TYR A 197 11.99 -24.08 -16.24
N THR A 198 12.37 -25.35 -16.19
CA THR A 198 11.66 -26.43 -16.90
C THR A 198 10.24 -26.60 -16.37
N GLN A 199 10.04 -26.57 -15.05
CA GLN A 199 8.72 -26.67 -14.44
C GLN A 199 7.85 -25.47 -14.80
N HIS A 200 8.43 -24.26 -14.80
CA HIS A 200 7.74 -23.05 -15.23
C HIS A 200 7.18 -23.20 -16.65
N LEU A 201 7.98 -23.66 -17.61
CA LEU A 201 7.52 -23.85 -18.99
C LEU A 201 6.35 -24.84 -19.12
N GLN A 202 6.26 -25.82 -18.23
CA GLN A 202 5.22 -26.85 -18.25
C GLN A 202 3.93 -26.40 -17.55
N ASP A 203 4.06 -25.75 -16.39
CA ASP A 203 2.93 -25.60 -15.45
C ASP A 203 2.42 -24.17 -15.31
N SER A 204 3.27 -23.16 -15.50
CA SER A 204 2.96 -21.77 -15.09
C SER A 204 3.31 -20.68 -16.10
N CYS A 205 4.01 -21.02 -17.17
CA CYS A 205 4.34 -20.09 -18.24
C CYS A 205 3.07 -19.66 -18.99
N ALA A 206 2.86 -18.35 -19.06
CA ALA A 206 1.75 -17.76 -19.79
C ALA A 206 2.15 -16.37 -20.30
N PRO A 207 1.50 -15.86 -21.36
CA PRO A 207 1.88 -14.60 -21.99
C PRO A 207 1.99 -13.43 -20.99
N PRO A 208 2.82 -12.41 -21.26
CA PRO A 208 2.93 -11.24 -20.39
C PRO A 208 1.55 -10.63 -20.10
N PRO A 209 1.33 -10.09 -18.89
CA PRO A 209 0.10 -9.36 -18.59
C PRO A 209 -0.15 -8.23 -19.59
N VAL A 210 -1.44 -7.92 -19.81
CA VAL A 210 -1.81 -6.73 -20.57
C VAL A 210 -1.49 -5.48 -19.75
N ALA A 211 -1.34 -4.33 -20.43
CA ALA A 211 -1.07 -3.06 -19.75
C ALA A 211 -2.08 -2.77 -18.62
N GLY A 212 -1.59 -2.31 -17.47
CA GLY A 212 -2.42 -2.08 -16.28
C GLY A 212 -2.61 -3.32 -15.40
N GLN A 213 -1.87 -4.40 -15.64
CA GLN A 213 -1.86 -5.61 -14.84
C GLN A 213 -0.43 -6.08 -14.60
N GLN A 214 -0.20 -6.65 -13.42
CA GLN A 214 1.01 -7.37 -13.05
C GLN A 214 0.68 -8.83 -12.80
N ARG A 215 1.66 -9.72 -12.91
CA ARG A 215 1.47 -11.14 -12.63
C ARG A 215 1.99 -11.44 -11.23
N CYS A 216 1.14 -12.03 -10.38
CA CYS A 216 1.56 -12.51 -9.07
C CYS A 216 2.67 -13.55 -9.23
N PRO A 217 3.87 -13.34 -8.66
CA PRO A 217 5.00 -14.27 -8.83
C PRO A 217 4.74 -15.61 -8.11
N LEU A 218 3.83 -15.65 -7.15
CA LEU A 218 3.53 -16.85 -6.36
C LEU A 218 2.48 -17.75 -7.04
N CYS A 219 1.36 -17.17 -7.48
CA CYS A 219 0.24 -17.94 -8.05
C CYS A 219 0.05 -17.76 -9.55
N HIS A 220 0.83 -16.88 -10.19
CA HIS A 220 0.79 -16.55 -11.62
C HIS A 220 -0.54 -16.03 -12.15
N LYS A 221 -1.48 -15.66 -11.27
CA LYS A 221 -2.68 -14.90 -11.66
C LYS A 221 -2.31 -13.44 -11.94
N ASN A 222 -2.97 -12.84 -12.93
CA ASN A 222 -2.85 -11.42 -13.17
C ASN A 222 -3.63 -10.65 -12.10
N VAL A 223 -2.98 -9.64 -11.54
CA VAL A 223 -3.49 -8.70 -10.55
C VAL A 223 -3.48 -7.32 -11.22
N PRO A 224 -4.54 -6.52 -11.10
CA PRO A 224 -4.48 -5.13 -11.54
C PRO A 224 -3.28 -4.39 -10.92
N GLU A 225 -2.70 -3.44 -11.64
CA GLU A 225 -1.63 -2.60 -11.06
C GLU A 225 -2.15 -1.76 -9.88
N GLY A 226 -1.28 -1.54 -8.90
CA GLY A 226 -1.52 -0.71 -7.72
C GLY A 226 -1.62 -1.49 -6.41
N ASP A 227 -1.14 -0.88 -5.33
CA ASP A 227 -1.01 -1.49 -3.99
C ASP A 227 -2.34 -2.02 -3.44
N GLU A 228 -3.45 -1.37 -3.79
CA GLU A 228 -4.78 -1.77 -3.38
C GLU A 228 -5.17 -3.14 -3.96
N ALA A 229 -4.89 -3.38 -5.24
CA ALA A 229 -5.20 -4.64 -5.90
C ALA A 229 -4.33 -5.79 -5.35
N TRP A 230 -3.07 -5.50 -5.00
CA TRP A 230 -2.22 -6.44 -4.29
C TRP A 230 -2.73 -6.73 -2.86
N GLY A 231 -3.16 -5.70 -2.15
CA GLY A 231 -3.81 -5.83 -0.85
C GLY A 231 -5.06 -6.71 -0.91
N GLU A 232 -5.94 -6.49 -1.90
CA GLU A 232 -7.10 -7.37 -2.15
C GLU A 232 -6.65 -8.80 -2.45
N HIS A 233 -5.65 -8.98 -3.31
CA HIS A 233 -5.15 -10.29 -3.72
C HIS A 233 -4.56 -11.10 -2.55
N PHE A 234 -3.89 -10.47 -1.58
CA PHE A 234 -3.23 -11.20 -0.49
C PHE A 234 -4.04 -11.23 0.81
N LEU A 235 -4.65 -10.10 1.18
CA LEU A 235 -5.25 -9.90 2.51
C LEU A 235 -6.73 -10.28 2.56
N GLN A 236 -7.47 -10.22 1.45
CA GLN A 236 -8.89 -10.56 1.42
C GLN A 236 -9.12 -12.05 1.11
N PRO A 237 -10.22 -12.67 1.59
CA PRO A 237 -10.64 -13.99 1.14
C PRO A 237 -11.07 -14.00 -0.35
N PRO A 238 -10.75 -15.05 -1.13
CA PRO A 238 -9.98 -16.24 -0.75
C PRO A 238 -8.47 -15.98 -0.74
N GLY A 239 -8.02 -14.86 -1.31
CA GLY A 239 -6.64 -14.41 -1.49
C GLY A 239 -5.69 -15.37 -2.20
N CYS A 240 -4.39 -15.10 -2.12
CA CYS A 240 -3.39 -15.82 -2.89
C CYS A 240 -3.20 -17.25 -2.39
N VAL A 241 -3.68 -18.22 -3.17
CA VAL A 241 -3.65 -19.65 -2.84
C VAL A 241 -2.25 -20.28 -2.80
N ARG A 242 -1.24 -19.59 -3.34
CA ARG A 242 0.17 -20.04 -3.33
C ARG A 242 1.06 -19.17 -2.46
N ASN A 243 0.49 -18.33 -1.58
CA ASN A 243 1.30 -17.60 -0.63
C ASN A 243 1.70 -18.55 0.52
N PRO A 244 3.00 -18.86 0.71
CA PRO A 244 3.45 -19.83 1.72
C PRO A 244 3.20 -19.37 3.15
N ARG A 245 2.94 -18.07 3.38
CA ARG A 245 2.67 -17.49 4.70
C ARG A 245 1.18 -17.53 5.08
N ARG A 246 0.31 -18.04 4.21
CA ARG A 246 -1.10 -18.31 4.53
C ARG A 246 -1.22 -19.68 5.19
N GLN A 247 -1.05 -19.71 6.52
CA GLN A 247 -1.44 -20.86 7.34
C GLN A 247 -2.93 -20.79 7.70
#